data_AF-A0A2U3AWL7-F1
#
_entry.id   AF-A0A2U3AWL7-F1
#
_cell.length_a   1.000
_cell.length_b   1.000
_cell.length_c   1.000
_cell.angle_alpha   90.00
_cell.angle_beta   90.00
_cell.angle_gamma   90.00
#
_symmetry.space_group_name_H-M   'P 1'
#
loop_
_entity.id
_entity.type
_entity.pdbx_description
1 polymer ?
#
loop_
_entity_poly.entity_id
_entity_poly.type
_entity_poly.pdbx_seq_one_letter_code
_entity_poly.pdbx_strand_id
1 'polypeptide(L)'
;MTKPQNIIAKISQNVKKKNWVCLVDGCEDIAINSHLIQQNGILNNITENGHLIELKMMDAFKWNSKDAPIVFRQIGVKQALSHKVFCNTHDTNIFQPIEQTNTDFESYLAFLLFSYRAVCAEICKKNVNIEFHTRMFNAQSLIGQINKDTIEQIINGNKLGVKDLQALKEYLEAEIETQKDTYTHYVYKYPKMDVYASAVFSATDITYPREDGAMDLKNIYIHILPLSDETLILTGFHNEHTSDEMIDFCKSWEGLETLDLEKKLTTLFATNIENWGLSPSLFDTLSEKNKTDYIKKLMENVNDFGIFKTSDFNLFEQK
;
A
#
# COMPACT_ATOMS: atom_id res chain seq x y z
N MET A 1 -38.08 1.66 -0.90
CA MET A 1 -36.88 2.03 -1.68
C MET A 1 -35.66 1.40 -1.04
N THR A 2 -34.78 0.76 -1.81
CA THR A 2 -33.50 0.23 -1.30
C THR A 2 -32.60 1.40 -0.91
N LYS A 3 -32.04 1.40 0.30
CA LYS A 3 -31.10 2.45 0.73
C LYS A 3 -29.88 2.48 -0.22
N PRO A 4 -29.38 3.66 -0.66
CA PRO A 4 -28.21 3.78 -1.53
C PRO A 4 -26.99 2.98 -1.04
N GLN A 5 -26.78 2.95 0.28
CA GLN A 5 -25.73 2.17 0.96
C GLN A 5 -25.77 0.67 0.60
N ASN A 6 -26.95 0.06 0.53
CA ASN A 6 -27.09 -1.36 0.19
C ASN A 6 -26.72 -1.64 -1.28
N ILE A 7 -26.95 -0.68 -2.17
CA ILE A 7 -26.57 -0.79 -3.58
C ILE A 7 -25.05 -0.69 -3.69
N ILE A 8 -24.44 0.30 -3.03
CA ILE A 8 -22.98 0.48 -2.99
C ILE A 8 -22.29 -0.75 -2.37
N ALA A 9 -22.83 -1.30 -1.28
CA ALA A 9 -22.36 -2.54 -0.67
C ALA A 9 -22.35 -3.72 -1.65
N LYS A 10 -23.45 -3.90 -2.41
CA LYS A 10 -23.55 -4.94 -3.43
C LYS A 10 -22.55 -4.72 -4.57
N ILE A 11 -22.35 -3.48 -5.02
CA ILE A 11 -21.34 -3.17 -6.04
C ILE A 11 -19.95 -3.56 -5.51
N SER A 12 -19.59 -3.15 -4.29
CA SER A 12 -18.31 -3.51 -3.66
C SER A 12 -18.09 -5.03 -3.60
N GLN A 13 -19.10 -5.78 -3.15
CA GLN A 13 -19.03 -7.26 -3.09
C GLN A 13 -18.84 -7.89 -4.47
N ASN A 14 -19.52 -7.38 -5.50
CA ASN A 14 -19.38 -7.88 -6.86
C ASN A 14 -18.01 -7.58 -7.47
N VAL A 15 -17.44 -6.41 -7.19
CA VAL A 15 -16.09 -6.05 -7.63
C VAL A 15 -15.04 -6.94 -6.96
N LYS A 16 -15.16 -7.20 -5.65
CA LYS A 16 -14.25 -8.13 -4.93
C LYS A 16 -14.24 -9.55 -5.52
N LYS A 17 -15.40 -10.01 -6.00
CA LYS A 17 -15.56 -11.34 -6.63
C LYS A 17 -15.09 -11.40 -8.09
N LYS A 18 -14.84 -10.25 -8.74
CA LYS A 18 -14.34 -10.20 -10.11
C LYS A 18 -13.00 -10.96 -10.21
N ASN A 19 -12.83 -11.70 -11.31
CA ASN A 19 -11.54 -12.27 -11.69
C ASN A 19 -10.74 -11.16 -12.38
N TRP A 20 -9.52 -10.98 -11.91
CA TRP A 20 -8.55 -10.05 -12.51
C TRP A 20 -7.55 -10.88 -13.29
N VAL A 21 -6.99 -10.31 -14.35
CA VAL A 21 -5.97 -10.95 -15.18
C VAL A 21 -4.60 -10.61 -14.59
N CYS A 22 -3.65 -11.52 -14.74
CA CYS A 22 -2.25 -11.31 -14.37
C CYS A 22 -1.71 -10.00 -14.95
N LEU A 23 -0.97 -9.22 -14.16
CA LEU A 23 -0.35 -7.96 -14.60
C LEU A 23 0.96 -8.14 -15.38
N VAL A 24 1.39 -9.36 -15.65
CA VAL A 24 2.55 -9.60 -16.53
C VAL A 24 2.09 -9.46 -17.97
N ASP A 25 2.79 -8.66 -18.76
CA ASP A 25 2.41 -8.33 -20.13
C ASP A 25 2.30 -9.59 -21.00
N GLY A 26 1.19 -9.71 -21.74
CA GLY A 26 0.91 -10.88 -22.57
C GLY A 26 0.38 -12.11 -21.83
N CYS A 27 0.22 -12.06 -20.50
CA CYS A 27 -0.40 -13.14 -19.74
C CYS A 27 -1.93 -12.97 -19.66
N GLU A 28 -2.67 -14.02 -20.01
CA GLU A 28 -4.15 -14.03 -19.94
C GLU A 28 -4.71 -14.82 -18.74
N ASP A 29 -3.82 -15.41 -17.92
CA ASP A 29 -4.22 -16.21 -16.77
C ASP A 29 -4.86 -15.35 -15.67
N ILE A 30 -5.75 -15.99 -14.89
CA ILE A 30 -6.41 -15.36 -13.76
C ILE A 30 -5.39 -15.12 -12.63
N ALA A 31 -5.38 -13.89 -12.11
CA ALA A 31 -4.58 -13.52 -10.97
C ALA A 31 -5.09 -14.16 -9.66
N ILE A 32 -4.14 -14.67 -8.87
CA ILE A 32 -4.34 -15.14 -7.50
C ILE A 32 -4.07 -14.00 -6.51
N ASN A 33 -4.37 -14.22 -5.23
CA ASN A 33 -3.95 -13.30 -4.18
C ASN A 33 -2.44 -13.43 -3.96
N SER A 34 -1.69 -12.51 -4.55
CA SER A 34 -0.24 -12.33 -4.39
C SER A 34 0.04 -11.53 -3.13
N HIS A 35 0.92 -12.03 -2.27
CA HIS A 35 1.36 -11.31 -1.07
C HIS A 35 2.50 -10.34 -1.42
N LEU A 36 2.45 -9.13 -0.87
CA LEU A 36 3.53 -8.15 -1.06
C LEU A 36 4.76 -8.51 -0.23
N ILE A 37 4.56 -9.17 0.90
CA ILE A 37 5.61 -9.66 1.80
C ILE A 37 5.40 -11.16 2.00
N GLN A 38 6.48 -11.91 1.95
CA GLN A 38 6.45 -13.35 2.13
C GLN A 38 5.80 -13.75 3.47
N GLN A 39 4.92 -14.76 3.44
CA GLN A 39 4.33 -15.32 4.65
C GLN A 39 5.38 -16.03 5.53
N ASN A 40 6.09 -17.01 4.95
CA ASN A 40 7.02 -17.86 5.67
C ASN A 40 8.35 -17.15 5.90
N GLY A 41 8.73 -16.93 7.16
CA GLY A 41 10.03 -16.31 7.49
C GLY A 41 10.02 -14.77 7.56
N ILE A 42 8.90 -14.11 7.20
CA ILE A 42 8.68 -12.69 7.49
C ILE A 42 7.37 -12.50 8.27
N LEU A 43 6.19 -12.60 7.63
CA LEU A 43 4.93 -12.33 8.33
C LEU A 43 4.67 -13.29 9.50
N ASN A 44 5.09 -14.56 9.37
CA ASN A 44 4.96 -15.54 10.44
C ASN A 44 5.75 -15.16 11.71
N ASN A 45 6.76 -14.29 11.63
CA ASN A 45 7.57 -13.87 12.78
C ASN A 45 6.79 -13.01 13.78
N ILE A 46 5.65 -12.47 13.36
CA ILE A 46 4.79 -11.56 14.12
C ILE A 46 3.31 -11.98 14.07
N THR A 47 3.04 -13.15 13.50
CA THR A 47 1.69 -13.71 13.40
C THR A 47 1.34 -14.41 14.70
N GLU A 48 0.17 -14.11 15.26
CA GLU A 48 -0.32 -14.71 16.50
C GLU A 48 -1.62 -15.48 16.24
N ASN A 49 -1.65 -16.77 16.61
CA ASN A 49 -2.80 -17.64 16.36
C ASN A 49 -3.27 -17.63 14.89
N GLY A 50 -2.36 -17.46 13.93
CA GLY A 50 -2.66 -17.37 12.50
C GLY A 50 -3.22 -16.01 12.03
N HIS A 51 -3.14 -14.98 12.88
CA HIS A 51 -3.73 -13.66 12.60
C HIS A 51 -2.73 -12.50 12.75
N LEU A 52 -3.06 -11.42 12.06
CA LEU A 52 -2.41 -10.10 12.10
C LEU A 52 -3.50 -9.02 12.18
N ILE A 53 -3.09 -7.77 12.42
CA ILE A 53 -3.98 -6.61 12.38
C ILE A 53 -3.63 -5.73 11.17
N GLU A 54 -4.66 -5.33 10.42
CA GLU A 54 -4.55 -4.37 9.31
C GLU A 54 -5.74 -3.42 9.30
N LEU A 55 -5.58 -2.25 8.69
CA LEU A 55 -6.69 -1.35 8.42
C LEU A 55 -7.54 -1.90 7.27
N LYS A 56 -8.85 -2.04 7.49
CA LYS A 56 -9.79 -2.56 6.48
C LYS A 56 -11.04 -1.70 6.39
N MET A 57 -11.63 -1.68 5.21
CA MET A 57 -12.96 -1.10 5.03
C MET A 57 -13.97 -1.76 5.97
N MET A 58 -14.73 -0.92 6.67
CA MET A 58 -15.89 -1.35 7.44
C MET A 58 -16.89 -2.06 6.53
N ASP A 59 -17.73 -2.91 7.13
CA ASP A 59 -18.84 -3.49 6.39
C ASP A 59 -19.74 -2.36 5.89
N ALA A 60 -20.03 -2.33 4.59
CA ALA A 60 -20.84 -1.30 3.96
C ALA A 60 -22.25 -1.19 4.57
N PHE A 61 -22.77 -2.26 5.19
CA PHE A 61 -24.03 -2.20 5.94
C PHE A 61 -23.93 -1.45 7.27
N LYS A 62 -22.70 -1.28 7.79
CA LYS A 62 -22.40 -0.52 9.03
C LYS A 62 -21.96 0.91 8.76
N TRP A 63 -21.85 1.32 7.50
CA TRP A 63 -21.47 2.69 7.15
C TRP A 63 -22.50 3.69 7.66
N ASN A 64 -22.01 4.76 8.26
CA ASN A 64 -22.80 5.91 8.63
C ASN A 64 -22.06 7.18 8.18
N SER A 65 -22.74 8.33 8.20
CA SER A 65 -22.18 9.59 7.71
C SER A 65 -21.27 10.29 8.73
N LYS A 66 -21.06 9.72 9.91
CA LYS A 66 -20.31 10.33 11.02
C LYS A 66 -18.93 9.71 11.20
N ASP A 67 -18.78 8.43 10.91
CA ASP A 67 -17.55 7.68 11.12
C ASP A 67 -16.82 7.40 9.80
N ALA A 68 -15.48 7.38 9.86
CA ALA A 68 -14.66 6.95 8.74
C ALA A 68 -14.99 5.49 8.38
N PRO A 69 -15.08 5.12 7.09
CA PRO A 69 -15.48 3.78 6.68
C PRO A 69 -14.34 2.76 6.78
N ILE A 70 -13.38 2.97 7.68
CA ILE A 70 -12.16 2.18 7.88
C ILE A 70 -11.99 1.84 9.36
N VAL A 71 -11.48 0.65 9.65
CA VAL A 71 -11.25 0.17 11.01
C VAL A 71 -10.14 -0.87 11.03
N PHE A 72 -9.35 -0.90 12.10
CA PHE A 72 -8.42 -1.99 12.34
C PHE A 72 -9.19 -3.30 12.50
N ARG A 73 -8.74 -4.34 11.80
CA ARG A 73 -9.33 -5.67 11.86
C ARG A 73 -8.27 -6.72 12.00
N GLN A 74 -8.62 -7.72 12.79
CA GLN A 74 -7.93 -9.00 12.76
C GLN A 74 -8.19 -9.69 11.41
N ILE A 75 -7.11 -10.08 10.75
CA ILE A 75 -7.11 -10.75 9.46
C ILE A 75 -6.27 -12.02 9.55
N GLY A 76 -6.61 -13.05 8.78
CA GLY A 76 -5.77 -14.24 8.70
C GLY A 76 -4.49 -13.94 7.92
N VAL A 77 -3.37 -14.56 8.29
CA VAL A 77 -2.06 -14.34 7.64
C VAL A 77 -2.10 -14.54 6.11
N LYS A 78 -2.94 -15.48 5.63
CA LYS A 78 -3.18 -15.73 4.19
C LYS A 78 -3.92 -14.61 3.46
N GLN A 79 -4.37 -13.57 4.17
CA GLN A 79 -5.03 -12.39 3.61
C GLN A 79 -4.18 -11.13 3.79
N ALA A 80 -3.12 -11.18 4.59
CA ALA A 80 -2.26 -10.05 4.92
C ALA A 80 -1.52 -9.54 3.69
N LEU A 81 -1.58 -8.23 3.45
CA LEU A 81 -1.00 -7.52 2.30
C LEU A 81 -1.08 -8.33 1.01
N SER A 82 -2.29 -8.77 0.64
CA SER A 82 -2.50 -9.59 -0.55
C SER A 82 -3.51 -8.97 -1.51
N HIS A 83 -3.20 -9.04 -2.81
CA HIS A 83 -4.00 -8.48 -3.89
C HIS A 83 -4.03 -9.42 -5.09
N LYS A 84 -5.05 -9.30 -5.96
CA LYS A 84 -5.19 -10.13 -7.17
C LYS A 84 -4.27 -9.63 -8.29
N VAL A 85 -2.97 -9.88 -8.17
CA VAL A 85 -1.93 -9.25 -9.01
C VAL A 85 -1.39 -10.20 -10.08
N PHE A 86 -0.86 -11.34 -9.68
CA PHE A 86 -0.16 -12.27 -10.58
C PHE A 86 -0.90 -13.60 -10.66
N CYS A 87 -0.78 -14.32 -11.79
CA CYS A 87 -1.17 -15.73 -11.83
C CYS A 87 -0.18 -16.56 -11.00
N ASN A 88 -0.56 -17.78 -10.62
CA ASN A 88 0.27 -18.63 -9.77
C ASN A 88 1.69 -18.86 -10.33
N THR A 89 1.81 -19.03 -11.66
CA THR A 89 3.09 -19.26 -12.34
C THR A 89 4.02 -18.07 -12.20
N HIS A 90 3.54 -16.86 -12.51
CA HIS A 90 4.35 -15.65 -12.42
C HIS A 90 4.66 -15.27 -10.97
N ASP A 91 3.69 -15.39 -10.08
CA ASP A 91 3.90 -15.13 -8.64
C ASP A 91 5.00 -16.04 -8.07
N THR A 92 4.98 -17.31 -8.42
CA THR A 92 5.98 -18.28 -7.96
C THR A 92 7.35 -17.99 -8.56
N ASN A 93 7.43 -17.82 -9.88
CA ASN A 93 8.72 -17.80 -10.58
C ASN A 93 9.46 -16.48 -10.42
N ILE A 94 8.77 -15.34 -10.54
CA ILE A 94 9.40 -14.01 -10.49
C ILE A 94 9.97 -13.74 -9.09
N PHE A 95 9.23 -14.15 -8.06
CA PHE A 95 9.56 -13.80 -6.69
C PHE A 95 10.22 -14.92 -5.89
N GLN A 96 10.48 -16.05 -6.53
CA GLN A 96 11.28 -17.13 -5.95
C GLN A 96 12.56 -16.64 -5.22
N PRO A 97 13.30 -15.61 -5.72
CA PRO A 97 14.49 -15.12 -5.03
C PRO A 97 14.23 -14.47 -3.66
N ILE A 98 13.02 -13.95 -3.41
CA ILE A 98 12.62 -13.33 -2.14
C ILE A 98 11.65 -14.18 -1.31
N GLU A 99 11.48 -15.45 -1.69
CA GLU A 99 10.58 -16.40 -1.04
C GLU A 99 11.32 -17.58 -0.40
N GLN A 100 12.66 -17.53 -0.32
CA GLN A 100 13.48 -18.58 0.28
C GLN A 100 13.89 -18.22 1.71
N THR A 101 14.09 -19.24 2.56
CA THR A 101 14.47 -19.05 3.97
C THR A 101 15.83 -18.37 4.18
N ASN A 102 16.73 -18.43 3.19
CA ASN A 102 18.08 -17.86 3.25
C ASN A 102 18.23 -16.64 2.33
N THR A 103 17.12 -15.96 2.02
CA THR A 103 17.13 -14.76 1.17
C THR A 103 17.93 -13.65 1.84
N ASP A 104 18.81 -13.00 1.06
CA ASP A 104 19.39 -11.72 1.43
C ASP A 104 18.39 -10.59 1.12
N PHE A 105 17.63 -10.19 2.14
CA PHE A 105 16.64 -9.12 2.02
C PHE A 105 17.26 -7.72 1.89
N GLU A 106 18.57 -7.56 2.11
CA GLU A 106 19.29 -6.29 1.96
C GLU A 106 19.72 -6.04 0.51
N SER A 107 19.71 -7.10 -0.31
CA SER A 107 20.18 -7.07 -1.69
C SER A 107 19.38 -6.13 -2.58
N TYR A 108 20.07 -5.59 -3.60
CA TYR A 108 19.45 -4.77 -4.65
C TYR A 108 18.29 -5.51 -5.34
N LEU A 109 18.48 -6.79 -5.66
CA LEU A 109 17.43 -7.61 -6.27
C LEU A 109 16.21 -7.76 -5.36
N ALA A 110 16.40 -7.95 -4.04
CA ALA A 110 15.27 -8.02 -3.11
C ALA A 110 14.47 -6.71 -3.10
N PHE A 111 15.16 -5.57 -3.05
CA PHE A 111 14.53 -4.25 -3.15
C PHE A 111 13.72 -4.09 -4.44
N LEU A 112 14.27 -4.46 -5.60
CA LEU A 112 13.57 -4.38 -6.89
C LEU A 112 12.32 -5.28 -6.93
N LEU A 113 12.43 -6.52 -6.43
CA LEU A 113 11.32 -7.47 -6.43
C LEU A 113 10.17 -7.05 -5.50
N PHE A 114 10.48 -6.55 -4.29
CA PHE A 114 9.47 -5.97 -3.41
C PHE A 114 8.82 -4.72 -4.03
N SER A 115 9.61 -3.86 -4.68
CA SER A 115 9.14 -2.68 -5.39
C SER A 115 8.20 -3.05 -6.54
N TYR A 116 8.55 -4.07 -7.33
CA TYR A 116 7.75 -4.56 -8.45
C TYR A 116 6.39 -5.12 -7.97
N ARG A 117 6.38 -5.90 -6.89
CA ARG A 117 5.13 -6.33 -6.24
C ARG A 117 4.29 -5.15 -5.79
N ALA A 118 4.90 -4.17 -5.12
CA ALA A 118 4.19 -3.01 -4.59
C ALA A 118 3.55 -2.16 -5.71
N VAL A 119 4.28 -1.90 -6.81
CA VAL A 119 3.76 -1.19 -7.99
C VAL A 119 2.60 -1.94 -8.61
N CYS A 120 2.74 -3.23 -8.87
CA CYS A 120 1.68 -4.02 -9.48
C CYS A 120 0.43 -4.12 -8.56
N ALA A 121 0.63 -4.20 -7.25
CA ALA A 121 -0.46 -4.16 -6.28
C ALA A 121 -1.19 -2.80 -6.28
N GLU A 122 -0.46 -1.69 -6.38
CA GLU A 122 -1.05 -0.35 -6.49
C GLU A 122 -1.85 -0.19 -7.80
N ILE A 123 -1.32 -0.68 -8.93
CA ILE A 123 -2.07 -0.74 -10.21
C ILE A 123 -3.38 -1.51 -10.03
N CYS A 124 -3.33 -2.71 -9.41
CA CYS A 124 -4.52 -3.51 -9.16
C CYS A 124 -5.52 -2.77 -8.26
N LYS A 125 -5.08 -2.11 -7.19
CA LYS A 125 -5.96 -1.34 -6.29
C LYS A 125 -6.65 -0.19 -7.04
N LYS A 126 -5.92 0.57 -7.85
CA LYS A 126 -6.50 1.66 -8.66
C LYS A 126 -7.48 1.13 -9.71
N ASN A 127 -7.18 0.00 -10.36
CA ASN A 127 -8.12 -0.65 -11.28
C ASN A 127 -9.40 -1.14 -10.59
N VAL A 128 -9.29 -1.71 -9.38
CA VAL A 128 -10.44 -2.06 -8.54
C VAL A 128 -11.27 -0.82 -8.22
N ASN A 129 -10.64 0.30 -7.88
CA ASN A 129 -11.31 1.57 -7.63
C ASN A 129 -12.01 2.11 -8.88
N ILE A 130 -11.37 2.08 -10.05
CA ILE A 130 -11.99 2.48 -11.33
C ILE A 130 -13.23 1.65 -11.61
N GLU A 131 -13.15 0.33 -11.49
CA GLU A 131 -14.28 -0.58 -11.71
C GLU A 131 -15.44 -0.28 -10.74
N PHE A 132 -15.13 -0.14 -9.45
CA PHE A 132 -16.11 0.16 -8.41
C PHE A 132 -16.85 1.47 -8.68
N HIS A 133 -16.10 2.55 -8.92
CA HIS A 133 -16.67 3.88 -9.17
C HIS A 133 -17.41 3.94 -10.51
N THR A 134 -16.93 3.24 -11.55
CA THR A 134 -17.63 3.16 -12.85
C THR A 134 -18.98 2.45 -12.70
N ARG A 135 -19.05 1.36 -11.93
CA ARG A 135 -20.33 0.68 -11.64
C ARG A 135 -21.27 1.57 -10.82
N MET A 136 -20.75 2.34 -9.87
CA MET A 136 -21.55 3.32 -9.13
C MET A 136 -22.08 4.42 -10.04
N PHE A 137 -21.24 4.99 -10.90
CA PHE A 137 -21.61 6.06 -11.84
C PHE A 137 -22.75 5.66 -12.78
N ASN A 138 -22.70 4.41 -13.26
CA ASN A 138 -23.67 3.84 -14.20
C ASN A 138 -24.91 3.23 -13.53
N ALA A 139 -24.97 3.16 -12.19
CA ALA A 139 -26.10 2.56 -11.49
C ALA A 139 -27.32 3.50 -11.54
N GLN A 140 -28.33 3.17 -12.34
CA GLN A 140 -29.59 3.93 -12.46
C GLN A 140 -30.25 4.18 -11.10
N SER A 141 -30.15 3.20 -10.18
CA SER A 141 -30.71 3.28 -8.82
C SER A 141 -30.00 4.27 -7.89
N LEU A 142 -28.88 4.85 -8.31
CA LEU A 142 -28.12 5.87 -7.55
C LEU A 142 -28.26 7.28 -8.14
N ILE A 143 -29.06 7.48 -9.19
CA ILE A 143 -29.29 8.81 -9.77
C ILE A 143 -29.87 9.76 -8.71
N GLY A 144 -29.26 10.94 -8.58
CA GLY A 144 -29.61 11.94 -7.57
C GLY A 144 -29.20 11.60 -6.14
N GLN A 145 -28.52 10.46 -5.91
CA GLN A 145 -28.05 10.01 -4.59
C GLN A 145 -26.53 10.07 -4.44
N ILE A 146 -25.80 10.31 -5.52
CA ILE A 146 -24.34 10.40 -5.58
C ILE A 146 -23.93 11.67 -6.33
N ASN A 147 -22.79 12.24 -5.96
CA ASN A 147 -22.17 13.30 -6.74
C ASN A 147 -21.41 12.66 -7.92
N LYS A 148 -21.97 12.77 -9.14
CA LYS A 148 -21.37 12.18 -10.34
C LYS A 148 -20.06 12.84 -10.72
N ASP A 149 -19.93 14.15 -10.52
CA ASP A 149 -18.71 14.90 -10.85
C ASP A 149 -17.55 14.44 -9.95
N THR A 150 -17.81 14.27 -8.64
CA THR A 150 -16.83 13.70 -7.71
C THR A 150 -16.42 12.29 -8.12
N ILE A 151 -17.36 11.43 -8.52
CA ILE A 151 -17.07 10.06 -8.96
C ILE A 151 -16.24 10.06 -10.24
N GLU A 152 -16.56 10.94 -11.20
CA GLU A 152 -15.80 11.08 -12.43
C GLU A 152 -14.35 11.56 -12.15
N GLN A 153 -14.17 12.53 -11.25
CA GLN A 153 -12.85 12.96 -10.80
C GLN A 153 -12.04 11.81 -10.19
N ILE A 154 -12.66 11.00 -9.33
CA ILE A 154 -12.02 9.80 -8.73
C ILE A 154 -11.61 8.81 -9.82
N ILE A 155 -12.48 8.52 -10.80
CA ILE A 155 -12.18 7.60 -11.91
C ILE A 155 -10.99 8.12 -12.71
N ASN A 156 -11.01 9.40 -13.08
CA ASN A 156 -9.94 10.00 -13.87
C ASN A 156 -8.62 10.03 -13.10
N GLY A 157 -8.65 10.26 -11.79
CA GLY A 157 -7.44 10.32 -10.97
C GLY A 157 -6.79 8.95 -10.82
N ASN A 158 -7.60 7.91 -10.64
CA ASN A 158 -7.08 6.54 -10.63
C ASN A 158 -6.53 6.14 -12.01
N LYS A 159 -7.13 6.58 -13.13
CA LYS A 159 -6.60 6.30 -14.48
C LYS A 159 -5.25 6.96 -14.72
N LEU A 160 -5.08 8.22 -14.29
CA LEU A 160 -3.78 8.91 -14.35
C LEU A 160 -2.74 8.18 -13.50
N GLY A 161 -3.10 7.80 -12.26
CA GLY A 161 -2.20 7.01 -11.41
C GLY A 161 -1.82 5.65 -12.01
N VAL A 162 -2.75 4.95 -12.67
CA VAL A 162 -2.44 3.69 -13.38
C VAL A 162 -1.44 3.93 -14.53
N LYS A 163 -1.59 5.02 -15.28
CA LYS A 163 -0.65 5.39 -16.35
C LYS A 163 0.76 5.62 -15.78
N ASP A 164 0.87 6.37 -14.69
CA ASP A 164 2.15 6.67 -14.04
C ASP A 164 2.82 5.38 -13.52
N LEU A 165 2.04 4.52 -12.85
CA LEU A 165 2.53 3.26 -12.30
C LEU A 165 2.93 2.24 -13.37
N GLN A 166 2.28 2.25 -14.54
CA GLN A 166 2.65 1.36 -15.65
C GLN A 166 4.06 1.68 -16.16
N ALA A 167 4.44 2.96 -16.22
CA ALA A 167 5.82 3.35 -16.56
C ALA A 167 6.82 2.87 -15.51
N LEU A 168 6.49 3.00 -14.22
CA LEU A 168 7.35 2.48 -13.14
C LEU A 168 7.49 0.95 -13.16
N LYS A 169 6.40 0.25 -13.50
CA LYS A 169 6.40 -1.21 -13.68
C LYS A 169 7.40 -1.60 -14.78
N GLU A 170 7.34 -0.95 -15.94
CA GLU A 170 8.23 -1.21 -17.07
C GLU A 170 9.71 -0.95 -16.71
N TYR A 171 10.01 0.11 -15.95
CA TYR A 171 11.37 0.37 -15.47
C TYR A 171 11.88 -0.71 -14.51
N LEU A 172 11.04 -1.18 -13.57
CA LEU A 172 11.41 -2.26 -12.67
C LEU A 172 11.64 -3.57 -13.43
N GLU A 173 10.78 -3.91 -14.40
CA GLU A 173 10.94 -5.09 -15.25
C GLU A 173 12.26 -5.05 -16.02
N ALA A 174 12.56 -3.92 -16.66
CA ALA A 174 13.82 -3.73 -17.36
C ALA A 174 15.04 -3.81 -16.44
N GLU A 175 14.96 -3.24 -15.23
CA GLU A 175 16.04 -3.27 -14.26
C GLU A 175 16.27 -4.68 -13.69
N ILE A 176 15.20 -5.42 -13.38
CA ILE A 176 15.29 -6.82 -12.90
C ILE A 176 15.98 -7.70 -13.94
N GLU A 177 15.71 -7.47 -15.23
CA GLU A 177 16.35 -8.21 -16.32
C GLU A 177 17.79 -7.79 -16.60
N THR A 178 18.08 -6.48 -16.56
CA THR A 178 19.35 -5.94 -17.07
C THR A 178 20.37 -5.55 -16.01
N GLN A 179 19.96 -5.31 -14.77
CA GLN A 179 20.80 -4.91 -13.62
C GLN A 179 21.77 -3.77 -13.97
N LYS A 180 21.21 -2.65 -14.41
CA LYS A 180 21.96 -1.44 -14.83
C LYS A 180 22.16 -0.43 -13.71
N ASP A 181 21.74 -0.76 -12.48
CA ASP A 181 21.81 0.10 -11.31
C ASP A 181 21.02 1.41 -11.49
N THR A 182 19.84 1.34 -12.12
CA THR A 182 18.96 2.52 -12.35
C THR A 182 18.16 2.95 -11.12
N TYR A 183 18.25 2.21 -10.01
CA TYR A 183 17.65 2.55 -8.73
C TYR A 183 18.71 2.71 -7.65
N THR A 184 18.42 3.56 -6.68
CA THR A 184 19.18 3.65 -5.43
C THR A 184 18.29 3.15 -4.29
N HIS A 185 18.81 2.26 -3.45
CA HIS A 185 18.16 1.85 -2.21
C HIS A 185 19.07 2.02 -1.00
N TYR A 186 18.45 2.16 0.16
CA TYR A 186 19.06 2.27 1.47
C TYR A 186 18.47 1.20 2.37
N VAL A 187 19.31 0.68 3.27
CA VAL A 187 18.99 -0.41 4.18
C VAL A 187 19.24 0.06 5.61
N TYR A 188 18.21 -0.06 6.45
CA TYR A 188 18.28 0.32 7.86
C TYR A 188 17.80 -0.83 8.74
N LYS A 189 18.53 -1.06 9.84
CA LYS A 189 18.24 -2.13 10.81
C LYS A 189 17.89 -1.52 12.15
N TYR A 190 16.84 -2.04 12.75
CA TYR A 190 16.32 -1.60 14.03
C TYR A 190 16.03 -2.78 14.95
N PRO A 191 16.00 -2.56 16.29
CA PRO A 191 15.42 -3.54 17.20
C PRO A 191 14.04 -3.97 16.71
N LYS A 192 13.73 -5.26 16.90
CA LYS A 192 12.50 -5.84 16.39
C LYS A 192 11.27 -5.05 16.84
N MET A 193 10.47 -4.67 15.86
CA MET A 193 9.15 -4.09 16.01
C MET A 193 8.17 -4.92 15.18
N ASP A 194 7.04 -5.29 15.78
CA ASP A 194 6.08 -6.19 15.15
C ASP A 194 5.14 -5.48 14.15
N VAL A 195 5.75 -4.75 13.22
CA VAL A 195 5.10 -4.02 12.14
C VAL A 195 5.64 -4.48 10.79
N TYR A 196 4.81 -4.39 9.76
CA TYR A 196 5.20 -4.73 8.39
C TYR A 196 4.52 -3.80 7.40
N ALA A 197 5.21 -3.47 6.32
CA ALA A 197 4.67 -2.63 5.26
C ALA A 197 5.39 -2.86 3.93
N SER A 198 4.69 -2.69 2.83
CA SER A 198 5.30 -2.68 1.50
C SER A 198 4.50 -1.79 0.57
N ALA A 199 5.12 -0.73 0.07
CA ALA A 199 4.41 0.33 -0.63
C ALA A 199 5.30 1.08 -1.63
N VAL A 200 4.61 1.69 -2.59
CA VAL A 200 5.12 2.75 -3.46
C VAL A 200 4.17 3.93 -3.33
N PHE A 201 4.70 5.15 -3.27
CA PHE A 201 3.87 6.36 -3.20
C PHE A 201 4.59 7.55 -3.86
N SER A 202 3.80 8.52 -4.32
CA SER A 202 4.35 9.72 -4.96
C SER A 202 5.14 10.55 -3.94
N ALA A 203 6.27 11.09 -4.37
CA ALA A 203 7.03 12.07 -3.60
C ALA A 203 6.49 13.49 -3.78
N THR A 204 5.61 13.72 -4.76
CA THR A 204 5.15 15.06 -5.10
C THR A 204 3.75 15.33 -4.54
N ASP A 205 3.57 16.49 -3.92
CA ASP A 205 2.25 17.00 -3.60
C ASP A 205 1.58 17.46 -4.90
N ILE A 206 0.80 16.56 -5.48
CA ILE A 206 0.06 16.83 -6.70
C ILE A 206 -1.24 17.54 -6.34
N THR A 207 -1.45 18.75 -6.86
CA THR A 207 -2.78 19.33 -6.92
C THR A 207 -3.61 18.62 -7.98
N TYR A 208 -4.74 18.04 -7.57
CA TYR A 208 -5.67 17.39 -8.49
C TYR A 208 -6.79 18.36 -8.89
N PRO A 209 -7.20 18.44 -10.18
CA PRO A 209 -6.75 17.64 -11.32
C PRO A 209 -5.43 18.13 -11.96
N ARG A 210 -4.61 17.20 -12.48
CA ARG A 210 -3.51 17.56 -13.39
C ARG A 210 -4.06 17.84 -14.79
N GLU A 211 -4.02 19.10 -15.21
CA GLU A 211 -4.54 19.51 -16.52
C GLU A 211 -3.59 19.17 -17.70
N ASP A 212 -2.31 18.96 -17.43
CA ASP A 212 -1.28 18.76 -18.47
C ASP A 212 -1.10 17.29 -18.91
N GLY A 213 -1.67 16.33 -18.16
CA GLY A 213 -1.52 14.89 -18.43
C GLY A 213 -0.09 14.37 -18.29
N ALA A 214 0.81 15.16 -17.69
CA ALA A 214 2.20 14.80 -17.46
C ALA A 214 2.29 13.66 -16.41
N MET A 215 3.21 12.74 -16.66
CA MET A 215 3.46 11.64 -15.74
C MET A 215 4.19 12.14 -14.50
N ASP A 216 3.82 11.63 -13.34
CA ASP A 216 4.58 11.80 -12.11
C ASP A 216 5.30 10.52 -11.76
N LEU A 217 6.59 10.50 -12.08
CA LEU A 217 7.43 9.34 -11.89
C LEU A 217 8.30 9.45 -10.64
N LYS A 218 8.24 10.57 -9.92
CA LYS A 218 8.94 10.77 -8.65
C LYS A 218 8.22 10.01 -7.53
N ASN A 219 8.65 8.78 -7.29
CA ASN A 219 8.05 7.90 -6.30
C ASN A 219 9.10 7.36 -5.33
N ILE A 220 8.68 7.17 -4.08
CA ILE A 220 9.44 6.47 -3.05
C ILE A 220 8.92 5.04 -2.94
N TYR A 221 9.85 4.11 -2.85
CA TYR A 221 9.61 2.71 -2.50
C TYR A 221 10.01 2.50 -1.05
N ILE A 222 9.16 1.82 -0.27
CA ILE A 222 9.44 1.51 1.12
C ILE A 222 8.93 0.12 1.50
N HIS A 223 9.80 -0.63 2.19
CA HIS A 223 9.49 -1.97 2.69
C HIS A 223 9.96 -2.09 4.14
N ILE A 224 9.06 -2.49 5.03
CA ILE A 224 9.31 -2.72 6.44
C ILE A 224 9.09 -4.21 6.70
N LEU A 225 10.16 -4.93 6.98
CA LEU A 225 10.19 -6.38 7.11
C LEU A 225 10.50 -6.76 8.56
N PRO A 226 9.56 -7.38 9.29
CA PRO A 226 9.82 -7.91 10.61
C PRO A 226 10.56 -9.26 10.50
N LEU A 227 11.88 -9.21 10.58
CA LEU A 227 12.72 -10.42 10.64
C LEU A 227 12.61 -11.08 12.03
N SER A 228 13.34 -12.18 12.25
CA SER A 228 13.25 -12.94 13.51
C SER A 228 13.60 -12.09 14.73
N ASP A 229 14.67 -11.30 14.63
CA ASP A 229 15.32 -10.59 15.73
C ASP A 229 15.45 -9.07 15.50
N GLU A 230 15.15 -8.61 14.29
CA GLU A 230 15.28 -7.20 13.90
C GLU A 230 14.15 -6.78 12.95
N THR A 231 13.96 -5.47 12.79
CA THR A 231 13.14 -4.90 11.73
C THR A 231 14.05 -4.29 10.67
N LEU A 232 13.90 -4.76 9.43
CA LEU A 232 14.61 -4.23 8.28
C LEU A 232 13.73 -3.20 7.57
N ILE A 233 14.27 -2.01 7.30
CA ILE A 233 13.62 -0.97 6.52
C ILE A 233 14.43 -0.74 5.25
N LEU A 234 13.82 -1.00 4.11
CA LEU A 234 14.35 -0.70 2.78
C LEU A 234 13.63 0.55 2.26
N THR A 235 14.39 1.52 1.77
CA THR A 235 13.81 2.68 1.07
C THR A 235 14.57 2.97 -0.20
N GLY A 236 13.93 3.53 -1.22
CA GLY A 236 14.65 3.89 -2.44
C GLY A 236 13.79 4.59 -3.49
N PHE A 237 14.42 4.86 -4.62
CA PHE A 237 13.83 5.60 -5.75
C PHE A 237 14.56 5.25 -7.07
N HIS A 238 13.94 5.62 -8.19
CA HIS A 238 14.56 5.54 -9.52
C HIS A 238 15.49 6.75 -9.75
N ASN A 239 16.71 6.52 -10.23
CA ASN A 239 17.79 7.52 -10.29
C ASN A 239 17.48 8.67 -11.26
N GLU A 240 16.76 8.42 -12.35
CA GLU A 240 16.37 9.47 -13.31
C GLU A 240 15.09 10.23 -12.89
N HIS A 241 14.40 9.77 -11.85
CA HIS A 241 13.13 10.33 -11.38
C HIS A 241 13.21 10.66 -9.88
N THR A 242 14.24 11.43 -9.52
CA THR A 242 14.56 11.77 -8.13
C THR A 242 14.59 13.29 -7.89
N SER A 243 14.68 13.68 -6.62
CA SER A 243 15.00 15.04 -6.16
C SER A 243 15.78 14.97 -4.86
N ASP A 244 16.38 16.08 -4.45
CA ASP A 244 17.14 16.15 -3.20
C ASP A 244 16.26 15.79 -1.99
N GLU A 245 14.99 16.19 -1.99
CA GLU A 245 14.06 15.90 -0.91
C GLU A 245 13.68 14.41 -0.85
N MET A 246 13.68 13.71 -1.98
CA MET A 246 13.51 12.26 -2.02
C MET A 246 14.72 11.54 -1.43
N ILE A 247 15.92 12.02 -1.76
CA ILE A 247 17.17 11.50 -1.20
C ILE A 247 17.18 11.70 0.32
N ASP A 248 16.81 12.89 0.79
CA ASP A 248 16.73 13.22 2.21
C ASP A 248 15.65 12.40 2.93
N PHE A 249 14.49 12.17 2.30
CA PHE A 249 13.46 11.28 2.85
C PHE A 249 14.01 9.87 3.07
N CYS A 250 14.65 9.28 2.06
CA CYS A 250 15.24 7.95 2.16
C CYS A 250 16.33 7.91 3.24
N LYS A 251 17.23 8.90 3.27
CA LYS A 251 18.33 8.97 4.24
C LYS A 251 17.89 9.25 5.67
N SER A 252 16.78 9.95 5.87
CA SER A 252 16.32 10.30 7.21
C SER A 252 15.86 9.10 8.05
N TRP A 253 15.89 7.87 7.51
CA TRP A 253 15.70 6.63 8.27
C TRP A 253 17.01 6.12 8.91
N GLU A 254 18.11 6.86 8.77
CA GLU A 254 19.37 6.52 9.41
C GLU A 254 19.38 6.92 10.90
N GLY A 255 19.83 6.01 11.77
CA GLY A 255 20.24 6.35 13.13
C GLY A 255 19.15 6.87 14.07
N LEU A 256 17.86 6.65 13.76
CA LEU A 256 16.76 7.10 14.61
C LEU A 256 16.76 6.38 15.97
N GLU A 257 16.54 7.14 17.05
CA GLU A 257 16.21 6.55 18.34
C GLU A 257 14.78 5.95 18.31
N THR A 258 14.46 5.08 19.27
CA THR A 258 13.17 4.34 19.29
C THR A 258 11.97 5.27 19.16
N LEU A 259 11.93 6.36 19.92
CA LEU A 259 10.83 7.32 19.88
C LEU A 259 10.69 8.04 18.52
N ASP A 260 11.81 8.34 17.87
CA ASP A 260 11.81 9.03 16.59
C ASP A 260 11.42 8.08 15.45
N LEU A 261 11.84 6.82 15.53
CA LEU A 261 11.38 5.75 14.64
C LEU A 261 9.86 5.57 14.73
N GLU A 262 9.32 5.46 15.94
CA GLU A 262 7.87 5.30 16.17
C GLU A 262 7.06 6.48 15.60
N LYS A 263 7.50 7.71 15.84
CA LYS A 263 6.86 8.92 15.26
C LYS A 263 6.95 8.94 13.74
N LYS A 264 8.08 8.52 13.18
CA LYS A 264 8.27 8.49 11.74
C LYS A 264 7.42 7.41 11.06
N LEU A 265 7.33 6.23 11.66
CA LEU A 265 6.40 5.16 11.25
C LEU A 265 4.95 5.63 11.34
N THR A 266 4.58 6.29 12.44
CA THR A 266 3.23 6.88 12.61
C THR A 266 2.90 7.85 11.49
N THR A 267 3.84 8.74 11.17
CA THR A 267 3.70 9.69 10.07
C THR A 267 3.50 8.93 8.77
N LEU A 268 4.45 8.08 8.36
CA LEU A 268 4.39 7.28 7.14
C LEU A 268 3.04 6.55 6.97
N PHE A 269 2.57 5.88 8.02
CA PHE A 269 1.32 5.09 8.01
C PHE A 269 0.06 5.95 7.97
N ALA A 270 0.11 7.19 8.46
CA ALA A 270 -1.03 8.10 8.48
C ALA A 270 -1.08 9.03 7.26
N THR A 271 0.00 9.12 6.48
CA THR A 271 0.14 10.12 5.41
C THR A 271 0.43 9.54 4.03
N ASN A 272 1.18 8.44 3.93
CA ASN A 272 1.72 7.99 2.64
C ASN A 272 1.31 6.58 2.23
N ILE A 273 1.06 5.68 3.19
CA ILE A 273 0.83 4.26 2.86
C ILE A 273 -0.40 3.67 3.56
N GLU A 274 -1.16 2.88 2.80
CA GLU A 274 -2.28 2.06 3.30
C GLU A 274 -1.88 0.59 3.50
N ASN A 275 -0.82 0.15 2.82
CA ASN A 275 -0.35 -1.22 2.79
C ASN A 275 0.62 -1.51 3.95
N TRP A 276 0.08 -1.53 5.18
CA TRP A 276 0.82 -1.92 6.38
C TRP A 276 -0.06 -2.69 7.38
N GLY A 277 0.59 -3.35 8.34
CA GLY A 277 -0.06 -4.02 9.46
C GLY A 277 0.88 -4.25 10.64
N LEU A 278 0.35 -4.91 11.67
CA LEU A 278 1.06 -5.18 12.92
C LEU A 278 0.58 -6.47 13.60
N SER A 279 1.33 -6.95 14.60
CA SER A 279 0.91 -8.09 15.44
C SER A 279 -0.29 -7.73 16.32
N PRO A 280 -1.12 -8.73 16.71
CA PRO A 280 -2.19 -8.52 17.69
C PRO A 280 -1.67 -8.00 19.04
N SER A 281 -0.56 -8.53 19.57
CA SER A 281 -0.02 -8.07 20.84
C SER A 281 0.43 -6.62 20.80
N LEU A 282 1.09 -6.17 19.72
CA LEU A 282 1.46 -4.76 19.57
C LEU A 282 0.21 -3.87 19.46
N PHE A 283 -0.81 -4.30 18.71
CA PHE A 283 -2.07 -3.57 18.59
C PHE A 283 -2.79 -3.38 19.93
N ASP A 284 -2.74 -4.37 20.81
CA ASP A 284 -3.37 -4.33 22.14
C ASP A 284 -2.68 -3.33 23.09
N THR A 285 -1.41 -2.99 22.84
CA THR A 285 -0.72 -1.92 23.60
C THR A 285 -1.13 -0.51 23.18
N LEU A 286 -1.69 -0.33 21.98
CA LEU A 286 -2.02 0.99 21.47
C LEU A 286 -3.24 1.57 22.20
N SER A 287 -3.16 2.84 22.59
CA SER A 287 -4.29 3.51 23.23
C SER A 287 -5.44 3.74 22.23
N GLU A 288 -6.70 3.64 22.70
CA GLU A 288 -7.87 3.95 21.86
C GLU A 288 -7.86 5.39 21.32
N LYS A 289 -7.24 6.32 22.06
CA LYS A 289 -7.01 7.69 21.60
C LYS A 289 -6.10 7.68 20.36
N ASN A 290 -4.95 7.02 20.42
CA ASN A 290 -3.99 6.97 19.31
C ASN A 290 -4.58 6.28 18.07
N LYS A 291 -5.36 5.20 18.26
CA LYS A 291 -6.10 4.55 17.15
C LYS A 291 -7.08 5.52 16.48
N THR A 292 -7.78 6.33 17.28
CA THR A 292 -8.72 7.34 16.78
C THR A 292 -8.00 8.48 16.06
N ASP A 293 -6.92 9.00 16.65
CA ASP A 293 -6.11 10.07 16.06
C ASP A 293 -5.47 9.62 14.75
N TYR A 294 -5.02 8.36 14.66
CA TYR A 294 -4.56 7.75 13.42
C TYR A 294 -5.61 7.75 12.31
N ILE A 295 -6.81 7.24 12.60
CA ILE A 295 -7.89 7.20 11.60
C ILE A 295 -8.27 8.62 11.17
N LYS A 296 -8.33 9.57 12.11
CA LYS A 296 -8.63 10.97 11.81
C LYS A 296 -7.58 11.57 10.87
N LYS A 297 -6.30 11.42 11.20
CA LYS A 297 -5.19 11.95 10.40
C LYS A 297 -5.15 11.32 9.01
N LEU A 298 -5.36 10.01 8.91
CA LEU A 298 -5.44 9.33 7.61
C LEU A 298 -6.58 9.91 6.75
N MET A 299 -7.76 10.14 7.33
CA MET A 299 -8.91 10.71 6.61
C MET A 299 -8.69 12.17 6.17
N GLU A 300 -7.96 12.97 6.96
CA GLU A 300 -7.56 14.34 6.58
C GLU A 300 -6.61 14.34 5.38
N ASN A 301 -5.82 13.29 5.22
CA ASN A 301 -4.76 13.18 4.20
C ASN A 301 -5.16 12.47 2.91
N VAL A 302 -6.41 12.00 2.75
CA VAL A 302 -6.84 11.15 1.61
C VAL A 302 -6.57 11.78 0.24
N ASN A 303 -6.49 13.12 0.17
CA ASN A 303 -6.29 13.86 -1.07
C ASN A 303 -4.89 14.46 -1.24
N ASP A 304 -3.95 14.19 -0.33
CA ASP A 304 -2.59 14.71 -0.49
C ASP A 304 -1.52 13.62 -0.34
N PHE A 305 -0.53 13.67 -1.23
CA PHE A 305 0.21 12.49 -1.65
C PHE A 305 1.73 12.58 -1.42
N GLY A 306 2.28 13.76 -1.08
CA GLY A 306 3.72 13.99 -0.97
C GLY A 306 4.37 13.61 0.38
N ILE A 307 5.69 13.76 0.42
CA ILE A 307 6.58 13.33 1.54
C ILE A 307 6.70 14.34 2.69
N PHE A 308 6.20 15.57 2.55
CA PHE A 308 6.44 16.65 3.54
C PHE A 308 5.47 16.67 4.71
N LYS A 309 4.65 15.63 4.85
CA LYS A 309 3.63 15.59 5.89
C LYS A 309 4.22 15.18 7.22
N THR A 310 3.67 15.76 8.28
CA THR A 310 4.00 15.39 9.65
C THR A 310 2.74 14.93 10.39
N SER A 311 2.94 13.98 11.28
CA SER A 311 1.99 13.65 12.33
C SER A 311 2.41 14.30 13.63
N ASP A 312 1.45 14.90 14.34
CA ASP A 312 1.64 15.54 15.65
C ASP A 312 1.41 14.56 16.81
N PHE A 313 1.22 13.26 16.51
CA PHE A 313 1.05 12.20 17.50
C PHE A 313 1.93 10.98 17.18
N ASN A 314 2.17 10.14 18.20
CA ASN A 314 2.83 8.85 18.07
C ASN A 314 1.79 7.72 18.29
N LEU A 315 1.55 6.90 17.27
CA LEU A 315 0.62 5.77 17.35
C LEU A 315 1.05 4.77 18.43
N PHE A 316 2.34 4.54 18.55
CA PHE A 316 2.97 3.53 19.40
C PHE A 316 3.22 4.00 20.84
N GLU A 317 2.89 5.25 21.16
CA GLU A 317 2.99 5.75 22.53
C GLU A 317 2.07 4.94 23.46
N GLN A 318 2.68 4.17 24.34
CA GLN A 318 1.98 3.37 25.35
C GLN A 318 1.50 4.26 26.49
N LYS A 319 0.46 3.81 27.20
CA LYS A 319 0.00 4.45 28.43
C LYS A 319 0.95 4.21 29.59
#